data_AF-A0A835VK60-F1
#
_entry.id   AF-A0A835VK60-F1
#
_cell.length_a   1.000
_cell.length_b   1.000
_cell.length_c   1.000
_cell.angle_alpha   90.00
_cell.angle_beta   90.00
_cell.angle_gamma   90.00
#
_symmetry.space_group_name_H-M   'P 1'
#
loop_
_entity.id
_entity.type
_entity.pdbx_description
1 polymer ?
#
loop_
_entity_poly.entity_id
_entity_poly.type
_entity_poly.pdbx_seq_one_letter_code
_entity_poly.pdbx_strand_id
1 'polypeptide(L)'
;MLVLEFSTLVLEKCPTETIELFLSGNIPADLRFEGQNKWVENVYSSTRKKLLSALDVIPAHNAEAILRRLPTDAFYEEHAILLGKMNQHQLALSIYVHKLHVPELALSYCDRVYDLGLQQPSRSYANIYLTLLQIYLNPRRLTKEIDQKLPSSTDSGRSDVDVDEISEEGGPIMLNEALDLLSQRWDKINGAQALKLLPRDTKLQNLRSFLEPLLRKSSEGRRNYSIVKSLRYSENLQVKEELYKHRQTVVKIDGESMCALCHKRIGTSVFAVYPNGKTLVHFVCFRDSQNLKTVRGSLTMKHK
;
A
#
# COMPACT_ATOMS: atom_id res chain seq x y z
N MET A 1 -31.26 11.15 8.02
CA MET A 1 -30.69 10.15 7.10
C MET A 1 -30.94 10.52 5.64
N LEU A 2 -32.19 10.82 5.24
CA LEU A 2 -32.53 11.25 3.87
C LEU A 2 -31.81 12.52 3.37
N VAL A 3 -31.52 13.49 4.25
CA VAL A 3 -30.81 14.72 3.86
C VAL A 3 -29.34 14.45 3.47
N LEU A 4 -28.71 13.40 4.00
CA LEU A 4 -27.32 13.04 3.69
C LEU A 4 -27.23 12.35 2.31
N GLU A 5 -28.19 11.49 1.97
CA GLU A 5 -28.23 10.86 0.64
C GLU A 5 -28.54 11.88 -0.46
N PHE A 6 -29.46 12.82 -0.23
CA PHE A 6 -29.74 13.85 -1.23
C PHE A 6 -28.61 14.88 -1.37
N SER A 7 -27.95 15.29 -0.29
CA SER A 7 -26.82 16.23 -0.38
C SER A 7 -25.60 15.58 -1.04
N THR A 8 -25.31 14.30 -0.78
CA THR A 8 -24.23 13.57 -1.48
C THR A 8 -24.53 13.37 -2.96
N LEU A 9 -25.78 13.02 -3.33
CA LEU A 9 -26.18 12.90 -4.73
C LEU A 9 -26.14 14.24 -5.49
N VAL A 10 -26.45 15.35 -4.81
CA VAL A 10 -26.38 16.70 -5.39
C VAL A 10 -24.93 17.20 -5.45
N LEU A 11 -24.07 16.87 -4.47
CA LEU A 11 -22.63 17.12 -4.52
C LEU A 11 -21.93 16.30 -5.62
N GLU A 12 -22.40 15.08 -5.89
CA GLU A 12 -21.88 14.24 -6.97
C GLU A 12 -22.27 14.77 -8.35
N LYS A 13 -23.48 15.35 -8.48
CA LYS A 13 -23.99 15.91 -9.75
C LYS A 13 -23.57 17.37 -9.99
N CYS A 14 -23.51 18.20 -8.95
CA CYS A 14 -23.23 19.65 -9.00
C CYS A 14 -22.38 20.10 -7.79
N PRO A 15 -21.12 19.65 -7.66
CA PRO A 15 -20.27 19.93 -6.50
C PRO A 15 -20.02 21.43 -6.28
N THR A 16 -19.94 22.19 -7.37
CA THR A 16 -19.65 23.62 -7.34
C THR A 16 -20.78 24.46 -6.75
N GLU A 17 -22.03 24.16 -7.11
CA GLU A 17 -23.22 24.89 -6.64
C GLU A 17 -23.52 24.56 -5.17
N THR A 18 -23.24 23.32 -4.75
CA THR A 18 -23.39 22.92 -3.35
C THR A 18 -22.36 23.60 -2.46
N ILE A 19 -21.12 23.77 -2.92
CA ILE A 19 -20.09 24.48 -2.14
C ILE A 19 -20.43 25.96 -1.98
N GLU A 20 -21.02 26.62 -2.98
CA GLU A 20 -21.52 27.99 -2.82
C GLU A 20 -22.68 28.09 -1.83
N LEU A 21 -23.57 27.10 -1.78
CA LEU A 21 -24.60 27.00 -0.75
C LEU A 21 -24.00 26.79 0.65
N PHE A 22 -22.92 26.03 0.78
CA PHE A 22 -22.20 25.90 2.05
C PHE A 22 -21.53 27.21 2.44
N LEU A 23 -20.83 27.89 1.52
CA LEU A 23 -20.13 29.15 1.77
C LEU A 23 -21.11 30.31 2.07
N SER A 24 -22.29 30.33 1.46
CA SER A 24 -23.34 31.31 1.75
C SER A 24 -24.05 31.09 3.10
N GLY A 25 -23.88 29.91 3.70
CA GLY A 25 -24.52 29.52 4.96
C GLY A 25 -23.92 30.13 6.24
N ASN A 26 -23.22 31.27 6.18
CA ASN A 26 -22.51 31.89 7.31
C ASN A 26 -21.66 30.87 8.09
N ILE A 27 -20.82 30.10 7.40
CA ILE A 27 -19.81 29.27 8.07
C ILE A 27 -18.75 30.25 8.60
N PRO A 28 -18.57 30.39 9.92
CA PRO A 28 -17.50 31.24 10.43
C PRO A 28 -16.16 30.67 9.96
N ALA A 29 -15.44 31.47 9.16
CA ALA A 29 -14.09 31.14 8.69
C ALA A 29 -13.08 31.23 9.84
N ASP A 30 -13.35 32.10 10.82
CA ASP A 30 -12.48 32.41 11.95
C ASP A 30 -12.72 31.45 13.11
N LEU A 31 -11.95 30.36 13.15
CA LEU A 31 -11.47 29.84 14.43
C LEU A 31 -10.13 30.52 14.72
N ARG A 32 -10.17 31.70 15.36
CA ARG A 32 -8.97 32.22 16.01
C ARG A 32 -8.54 31.21 17.07
N PHE A 33 -7.32 30.70 16.91
CA PHE A 33 -6.57 29.96 17.92
C PHE A 33 -6.52 30.81 19.21
N GLU A 34 -7.39 30.53 20.17
CA GLU A 34 -7.13 30.93 21.54
C GLU A 34 -6.08 29.96 22.10
N GLY A 35 -4.93 30.53 22.48
CA GLY A 35 -3.70 29.82 22.76
C GLY A 35 -3.87 28.68 23.76
N GLN A 36 -3.91 27.46 23.24
CA GLN A 36 -3.37 26.24 23.83
C GLN A 36 -3.50 25.14 22.79
N ASN A 37 -2.41 24.42 22.53
CA ASN A 37 -2.27 23.35 21.53
C ASN A 37 -3.24 22.17 21.77
N LYS A 38 -4.53 22.34 21.54
CA LYS A 38 -5.53 21.28 21.58
C LYS A 38 -6.68 21.60 20.64
N TRP A 39 -6.68 20.95 19.48
CA TRP A 39 -7.84 20.92 18.62
C TRP A 39 -8.95 20.17 19.33
N VAL A 40 -9.98 20.89 19.78
CA VAL A 40 -11.15 20.27 20.38
C VAL A 40 -12.10 19.90 19.24
N GLU A 41 -12.45 18.62 19.14
CA GLU A 41 -13.38 18.05 18.16
C GLU A 41 -14.80 18.70 18.18
N ASN A 42 -15.05 19.54 19.20
CA ASN A 42 -16.25 20.33 19.43
C ASN A 42 -16.29 21.69 18.70
N VAL A 43 -15.23 22.12 17.99
CA VAL A 43 -15.21 23.46 17.35
C VAL A 43 -15.61 23.43 15.85
N TYR A 44 -15.82 22.26 15.26
CA TYR A 44 -16.45 22.20 13.94
C TYR A 44 -17.94 22.47 14.06
N SER A 45 -18.42 23.50 13.36
CA SER A 45 -19.85 23.67 13.15
C SER A 45 -20.44 22.41 12.51
N SER A 46 -21.71 22.12 12.80
CA SER A 46 -22.41 20.98 12.19
C SER A 46 -22.42 21.06 10.66
N THR A 47 -22.30 22.26 10.09
CA THR A 47 -22.16 22.52 8.65
C THR A 47 -20.76 22.17 8.14
N ARG A 48 -19.69 22.47 8.88
CA ARG A 48 -18.32 22.13 8.51
C ARG A 48 -18.05 20.63 8.55
N LYS A 49 -18.60 19.90 9.54
CA LYS A 49 -18.53 18.42 9.57
C LYS A 49 -19.20 17.79 8.34
N LYS A 50 -20.34 18.35 7.90
CA LYS A 50 -21.04 17.90 6.69
C LYS A 50 -20.20 18.16 5.44
N LEU A 51 -19.57 19.33 5.35
CA LEU A 51 -18.67 19.66 4.24
C LEU A 51 -17.49 18.68 4.16
N LEU A 52 -16.80 18.41 5.28
CA LEU A 52 -15.70 17.45 5.31
C LEU A 52 -16.15 16.05 4.88
N SER A 53 -17.30 15.58 5.39
CA SER A 53 -17.85 14.28 4.99
C SER A 53 -18.22 14.22 3.51
N ALA A 54 -18.64 15.34 2.92
CA ALA A 54 -18.94 15.44 1.50
C ALA A 54 -17.66 15.38 0.66
N LEU A 55 -16.63 16.14 1.03
CA LEU A 55 -15.34 16.18 0.33
C LEU A 55 -14.67 14.79 0.27
N ASP A 56 -14.88 13.96 1.29
CA ASP A 56 -14.38 12.58 1.31
C ASP A 56 -15.00 11.70 0.21
N VAL A 57 -16.26 11.94 -0.16
CA VAL A 57 -16.99 11.19 -1.19
C VAL A 57 -16.70 11.72 -2.60
N ILE A 58 -16.29 12.99 -2.72
CA ILE A 58 -16.07 13.63 -4.01
C ILE A 58 -14.96 12.91 -4.82
N PRO A 59 -15.19 12.72 -6.13
CA PRO A 59 -14.19 12.10 -7.00
C PRO A 59 -13.04 13.07 -7.31
N ALA A 60 -11.84 12.51 -7.49
CA ALA A 60 -10.61 13.30 -7.64
C ALA A 60 -10.61 14.29 -8.82
N HIS A 61 -11.37 14.05 -9.88
CA HIS A 61 -11.43 14.94 -11.04
C HIS A 61 -12.12 16.28 -10.74
N ASN A 62 -13.00 16.33 -9.74
CA ASN A 62 -13.68 17.56 -9.32
C ASN A 62 -12.86 18.37 -8.30
N ALA A 63 -11.81 17.79 -7.72
CA ALA A 63 -11.05 18.40 -6.63
C ALA A 63 -10.41 19.74 -7.03
N GLU A 64 -9.89 19.85 -8.25
CA GLU A 64 -9.25 21.09 -8.73
C GLU A 64 -10.27 22.23 -8.93
N ALA A 65 -11.44 21.92 -9.49
CA ALA A 65 -12.51 22.90 -9.71
C ALA A 65 -13.04 23.46 -8.38
N ILE A 66 -13.12 22.59 -7.36
CA ILE A 66 -13.52 22.96 -6.01
C ILE A 66 -12.44 23.82 -5.35
N LEU A 67 -11.16 23.42 -5.42
CA LEU A 67 -10.04 24.13 -4.81
C LEU A 67 -9.98 25.59 -5.26
N ARG A 68 -10.24 25.88 -6.54
CA ARG A 68 -10.23 27.25 -7.09
C ARG A 68 -11.32 28.17 -6.53
N ARG A 69 -12.38 27.62 -5.93
CA ARG A 69 -13.51 28.39 -5.39
C ARG A 69 -13.46 28.58 -3.88
N LEU A 70 -12.62 27.80 -3.18
CA LEU A 70 -12.43 28.01 -1.75
C LEU A 70 -11.55 29.26 -1.53
N PRO A 71 -11.85 30.09 -0.51
CA PRO A 71 -10.99 31.21 -0.15
C PRO A 71 -9.60 30.71 0.24
N THR A 72 -8.54 31.26 -0.35
CA THR A 72 -7.14 30.84 -0.12
C THR A 72 -6.70 30.96 1.33
N ASP A 73 -7.28 31.92 2.06
CA ASP A 73 -6.86 32.29 3.41
C ASP A 73 -7.70 31.59 4.50
N ALA A 74 -8.59 30.68 4.11
CA ALA A 74 -9.48 29.92 5.01
C ALA A 74 -9.58 28.44 4.60
N PHE A 75 -10.31 27.63 5.40
CA PHE A 75 -10.62 26.22 5.08
C PHE A 75 -9.39 25.34 4.76
N TYR A 76 -8.31 25.51 5.55
CA TYR A 76 -7.05 24.80 5.35
C TYR A 76 -7.16 23.26 5.37
N GLU A 77 -8.04 22.69 6.18
CA GLU A 77 -8.24 21.24 6.21
C GLU A 77 -8.90 20.73 4.94
N GLU A 78 -9.93 21.44 4.47
CA GLU A 78 -10.63 21.16 3.23
C GLU A 78 -9.68 21.26 2.04
N HIS A 79 -8.81 22.28 2.01
CA HIS A 79 -7.72 22.39 1.03
C HIS A 79 -6.77 21.18 1.07
N ALA A 80 -6.35 20.75 2.25
CA ALA A 80 -5.45 19.61 2.39
C ALA A 80 -6.08 18.30 1.88
N ILE A 81 -7.38 18.08 2.13
CA ILE A 81 -8.12 16.93 1.62
C ILE A 81 -8.19 16.95 0.09
N LEU A 82 -8.54 18.09 -0.51
CA LEU A 82 -8.62 18.26 -1.96
C LEU A 82 -7.27 18.05 -2.64
N LEU A 83 -6.20 18.61 -2.09
CA LEU A 83 -4.83 18.40 -2.55
C LEU A 83 -4.43 16.92 -2.46
N GLY A 84 -4.84 16.23 -1.40
CA GLY A 84 -4.65 14.79 -1.27
C GLY A 84 -5.31 13.98 -2.36
N LYS A 85 -6.55 14.33 -2.75
CA LYS A 85 -7.27 13.70 -3.87
C LYS A 85 -6.54 13.89 -5.21
N MET A 86 -5.83 15.01 -5.37
CA MET A 86 -4.98 15.31 -6.51
C MET A 86 -3.58 14.67 -6.43
N ASN A 87 -3.32 13.77 -5.47
CA ASN A 87 -2.01 13.18 -5.15
C ASN A 87 -0.93 14.22 -4.74
N GLN A 88 -1.32 15.43 -4.37
CA GLN A 88 -0.40 16.47 -3.89
C GLN A 88 -0.19 16.36 -2.38
N HIS A 89 0.23 15.17 -1.92
CA HIS A 89 0.33 14.84 -0.50
C HIS A 89 1.34 15.71 0.26
N GLN A 90 2.43 16.11 -0.40
CA GLN A 90 3.43 16.99 0.20
C GLN A 90 2.84 18.36 0.57
N LEU A 91 2.04 18.95 -0.32
CA LEU A 91 1.34 20.21 -0.05
C LEU A 91 0.26 20.02 1.01
N ALA A 92 -0.54 18.95 0.94
CA ALA A 92 -1.55 18.65 1.94
C ALA A 92 -0.94 18.55 3.36
N LEU A 93 0.13 17.77 3.52
CA LEU A 93 0.84 17.63 4.80
C LEU A 93 1.48 18.94 5.26
N SER A 94 1.98 19.75 4.33
CA SER A 94 2.54 21.05 4.66
C SER A 94 1.50 22.00 5.25
N ILE A 95 0.25 21.93 4.78
CA ILE A 95 -0.86 22.71 5.36
C ILE A 95 -1.15 22.25 6.79
N TYR A 96 -1.23 20.93 7.02
CA TYR A 96 -1.44 20.38 8.36
C TYR A 96 -0.34 20.78 9.35
N VAL A 97 0.92 20.82 8.91
CA VAL A 97 2.07 21.10 9.77
C VAL A 97 2.32 22.60 9.95
N HIS A 98 2.31 23.38 8.87
CA HIS A 98 2.74 24.80 8.89
C HIS A 98 1.59 25.81 8.99
N LYS A 99 0.37 25.48 8.58
CA LYS A 99 -0.78 26.41 8.64
C LYS A 99 -1.73 26.04 9.79
N LEU A 100 -2.02 24.75 9.96
CA LEU A 100 -2.90 24.26 11.01
C LEU A 100 -2.16 23.98 12.34
N HIS A 101 -0.84 23.74 12.31
CA HIS A 101 -0.02 23.39 13.46
C HIS A 101 -0.57 22.20 14.28
N VAL A 102 -1.07 21.16 13.60
CA VAL A 102 -1.66 19.96 14.24
C VAL A 102 -0.95 18.70 13.77
N PRO A 103 0.06 18.20 14.50
CA PRO A 103 0.78 17.01 14.11
C PRO A 103 -0.12 15.75 14.14
N GLU A 104 -1.14 15.73 15.00
CA GLU A 104 -2.09 14.61 15.10
C GLU A 104 -2.93 14.44 13.83
N LEU A 105 -3.42 15.54 13.24
CA LEU A 105 -4.17 15.49 11.98
C LEU A 105 -3.28 15.15 10.78
N ALA A 106 -2.02 15.60 10.78
CA ALA A 106 -1.06 15.18 9.78
C ALA A 106 -0.81 13.66 9.83
N LEU A 107 -0.70 13.09 11.04
CA LEU A 107 -0.52 11.66 11.25
C LEU A 107 -1.76 10.86 10.78
N SER A 108 -2.97 11.31 11.16
CA SER A 108 -4.22 10.65 10.76
C SER A 108 -4.43 10.70 9.25
N TYR A 109 -4.02 11.78 8.59
CA TYR A 109 -3.96 11.86 7.14
C TYR A 109 -2.99 10.83 6.55
N CYS A 110 -1.77 10.71 7.08
CA CYS A 110 -0.81 9.68 6.63
C CYS A 110 -1.36 8.26 6.80
N ASP A 111 -2.02 7.95 7.91
CA ASP A 111 -2.64 6.64 8.14
C ASP A 111 -3.69 6.32 7.08
N ARG A 112 -4.63 7.25 6.84
CA ARG A 112 -5.67 7.08 5.80
C ARG A 112 -5.07 6.84 4.42
N VAL A 113 -4.10 7.65 4.02
CA VAL A 113 -3.45 7.51 2.69
C VAL A 113 -2.67 6.20 2.59
N TYR A 114 -1.97 5.80 3.65
CA TYR A 114 -1.22 4.54 3.68
C TYR A 114 -2.15 3.33 3.54
N ASP A 115 -3.26 3.32 4.29
CA ASP A 115 -4.22 2.21 4.27
C ASP A 115 -4.97 2.13 2.93
N LEU A 116 -5.30 3.27 2.31
CA LEU A 116 -5.83 3.31 0.94
C LEU A 116 -4.84 2.77 -0.10
N GLY A 117 -3.53 3.01 0.11
CA GLY A 117 -2.47 2.48 -0.75
C GLY A 117 -2.35 0.96 -0.72
N LEU A 118 -2.64 0.32 0.42
CA LEU A 118 -2.64 -1.15 0.53
C LEU A 118 -3.71 -1.79 -0.35
N GLN A 119 -4.81 -1.08 -0.59
CA GLN A 119 -5.92 -1.55 -1.43
C GLN A 119 -5.65 -1.35 -2.93
N GLN A 120 -4.70 -0.49 -3.31
CA GLN A 120 -4.40 -0.14 -4.71
C GLN A 120 -2.91 -0.37 -5.05
N PRO A 121 -2.53 -1.56 -5.58
CA PRO A 121 -1.14 -1.91 -5.87
C PRO A 121 -0.43 -0.97 -6.88
N SER A 122 -1.19 -0.22 -7.67
CA SER A 122 -0.70 0.72 -8.67
C SER A 122 -0.20 2.04 -8.09
N ARG A 123 -0.58 2.38 -6.85
CA ARG A 123 -0.18 3.63 -6.17
C ARG A 123 0.43 3.30 -4.81
N SER A 124 1.76 3.12 -4.80
CA SER A 124 2.48 2.90 -3.55
C SER A 124 2.73 4.22 -2.84
N TYR A 125 1.95 4.51 -1.80
CA TYR A 125 2.19 5.63 -0.87
C TYR A 125 3.15 5.24 0.26
N ALA A 126 4.02 4.25 0.05
CA ALA A 126 4.94 3.72 1.07
C ALA A 126 5.88 4.77 1.68
N ASN A 127 6.04 5.92 1.00
CA ASN A 127 6.89 7.02 1.43
C ASN A 127 6.12 8.17 2.12
N ILE A 128 4.80 8.06 2.34
CA ILE A 128 3.99 9.16 2.90
C ILE A 128 4.51 9.65 4.27
N TYR A 129 4.91 8.72 5.13
CA TYR A 129 5.51 9.05 6.43
C TYR A 129 6.92 9.63 6.30
N LEU A 130 7.68 9.24 5.27
CA LEU A 130 8.97 9.87 4.98
C LEU A 130 8.77 11.30 4.48
N THR A 131 7.73 11.57 3.70
CA THR A 131 7.34 12.93 3.33
C THR A 131 7.02 13.75 4.58
N LEU A 132 6.18 13.26 5.49
CA LEU A 132 5.89 13.95 6.75
C LEU A 132 7.17 14.21 7.58
N LEU A 133 8.06 13.21 7.66
CA LEU A 133 9.36 13.35 8.33
C LEU A 133 10.22 14.46 7.69
N GLN A 134 10.25 14.54 6.36
CA GLN A 134 10.97 15.60 5.66
C GLN A 134 10.41 16.98 5.95
N ILE A 135 9.08 17.10 6.07
CA ILE A 135 8.37 18.34 6.39
C ILE A 135 8.76 18.83 7.79
N TYR A 136 8.75 17.94 8.79
CA TYR A 136 9.19 18.28 10.15
C TYR A 136 10.66 18.70 10.21
N LEU A 137 11.52 18.07 9.41
CA LEU A 137 12.97 18.30 9.45
C LEU A 137 13.44 19.45 8.54
N ASN A 138 12.63 19.89 7.55
CA ASN A 138 13.00 20.94 6.59
C ASN A 138 11.86 21.95 6.33
N PRO A 139 11.37 22.68 7.35
CA PRO A 139 10.27 23.64 7.21
C PRO A 139 10.55 24.73 6.15
N ARG A 140 11.80 25.23 6.07
CA ARG A 140 12.20 26.34 5.19
C ARG A 140 12.15 26.06 3.69
N ARG A 141 12.28 24.79 3.29
CA ARG A 141 12.26 24.42 1.85
C ARG A 141 10.85 24.37 1.31
N LEU A 142 9.88 24.05 2.16
CA LEU A 142 8.53 23.74 1.71
C LEU A 142 7.60 24.96 1.76
N THR A 143 7.78 25.87 2.71
CA THR A 143 6.99 27.11 2.79
C THR A 143 7.05 27.91 1.48
N LYS A 144 8.25 28.05 0.90
CA LYS A 144 8.46 28.72 -0.39
C LYS A 144 7.73 28.07 -1.59
N GLU A 145 7.50 26.75 -1.55
CA GLU A 145 6.78 26.05 -2.62
C GLU A 145 5.25 26.18 -2.48
N ILE A 146 4.75 26.38 -1.26
CA ILE A 146 3.31 26.57 -0.98
C ILE A 146 2.87 27.93 -1.51
N ASP A 147 3.60 28.99 -1.17
CA ASP A 147 3.25 30.36 -1.55
C ASP A 147 3.34 30.59 -3.07
N GLN A 148 4.12 29.77 -3.79
CA GLN A 148 4.20 29.81 -5.26
C GLN A 148 3.10 28.99 -5.97
N LYS A 149 2.54 27.96 -5.31
CA LYS A 149 1.52 27.07 -5.91
C LYS A 149 0.09 27.43 -5.56
N LEU A 150 -0.15 28.14 -4.45
CA LEU A 150 -1.45 28.73 -4.16
C LEU A 150 -1.47 30.10 -4.85
N PRO A 151 -2.23 30.30 -5.95
CA PRO A 151 -2.21 31.57 -6.66
C PRO A 151 -2.78 32.67 -5.75
N SER A 152 -1.91 33.56 -5.28
CA SER A 152 -2.34 34.86 -4.78
C SER A 152 -2.88 35.64 -5.96
N SER A 153 -4.18 35.91 -5.97
CA SER A 153 -4.75 36.98 -6.79
C SER A 153 -4.20 38.31 -6.28
N THR A 154 -3.05 38.75 -6.80
CA THR A 154 -2.58 40.12 -6.61
C THR A 154 -2.96 40.96 -7.82
N ASP A 155 -4.00 41.76 -7.62
CA ASP A 155 -4.16 43.03 -8.32
C ASP A 155 -2.92 43.89 -8.03
N SER A 156 -2.33 44.42 -9.10
CA SER A 156 -1.03 45.07 -9.06
C SER A 156 -1.16 46.51 -8.56
N GLY A 157 -1.07 46.70 -7.25
CA GLY A 157 -0.87 48.02 -6.63
C GLY A 157 0.59 48.20 -6.20
N ARG A 158 1.36 49.00 -6.95
CA ARG A 158 2.71 49.43 -6.56
C ARG A 158 2.67 50.26 -5.26
N SER A 159 3.55 49.95 -4.32
CA SER A 159 4.07 50.93 -3.38
C SER A 159 5.52 50.57 -3.00
N ASP A 160 6.44 51.45 -3.40
CA ASP A 160 7.83 51.47 -2.96
C ASP A 160 7.88 51.83 -1.47
N VAL A 161 8.22 50.87 -0.61
CA VAL A 161 8.72 51.14 0.74
C VAL A 161 9.84 50.14 1.03
N ASP A 162 11.08 50.63 0.97
CA ASP A 162 12.26 49.95 1.48
C ASP A 162 12.18 49.88 3.02
N VAL A 163 11.75 48.74 3.56
CA VAL A 163 12.01 48.34 4.93
C VAL A 163 12.57 46.93 4.91
N ASP A 164 13.85 46.84 5.26
CA ASP A 164 14.63 45.62 5.46
C ASP A 164 14.12 44.91 6.74
N GLU A 165 12.92 44.30 6.66
CA GLU A 165 12.41 43.37 7.65
C GLU A 165 12.65 41.94 7.16
N ILE A 166 13.71 41.33 7.70
CA ILE A 166 14.00 39.90 7.53
C ILE A 166 12.94 39.11 8.31
N SER A 167 11.78 38.88 7.70
CA SER A 167 10.79 37.92 8.18
C SER A 167 11.35 36.50 8.02
N GLU A 168 12.07 36.03 9.04
CA GLU A 168 12.44 34.62 9.24
C GLU A 168 11.17 33.78 9.52
N GLU A 169 10.24 33.65 8.55
CA GLU A 169 9.14 32.68 8.59
C GLU A 169 9.61 31.25 8.26
N GLY A 170 10.74 30.87 8.86
CA GLY A 170 11.33 29.56 8.79
C GLY A 170 11.34 28.96 10.18
N GLY A 171 10.19 28.46 10.64
CA GLY A 171 10.03 27.86 11.97
C GLY A 171 11.14 26.85 12.32
N PRO A 172 11.45 26.67 13.61
CA PRO A 172 12.52 25.77 14.05
C PRO A 172 12.20 24.32 13.65
N ILE A 173 13.24 23.50 13.51
CA ILE A 173 13.14 22.07 13.20
C ILE A 173 12.23 21.40 14.25
N MET A 174 11.18 20.70 13.79
CA MET A 174 10.22 19.98 14.63
C MET A 174 10.76 18.57 14.98
N LEU A 175 11.88 18.55 15.70
CA LEU A 175 12.62 17.30 15.96
C LEU A 175 11.85 16.34 16.86
N ASN A 176 11.09 16.85 17.83
CA ASN A 176 10.33 16.00 18.76
C ASN A 176 9.19 15.28 18.02
N GLU A 177 8.45 16.00 17.19
CA GLU A 177 7.37 15.46 16.37
C GLU A 177 7.89 14.43 15.35
N ALA A 178 9.08 14.67 14.79
CA ALA A 178 9.78 13.71 13.94
C ALA A 178 10.15 12.42 14.70
N LEU A 179 10.65 12.53 15.93
CA LEU A 179 10.98 11.37 16.77
C LEU A 179 9.73 10.61 17.22
N ASP A 180 8.66 11.33 17.56
CA ASP A 180 7.37 10.73 17.92
C ASP A 180 6.78 9.96 16.74
N LEU A 181 6.79 10.56 15.53
CA LEU A 181 6.39 9.90 14.29
C LEU A 181 7.14 8.58 14.08
N LEU A 182 8.47 8.61 14.23
CA LEU A 182 9.31 7.43 14.08
C LEU A 182 8.98 6.37 15.13
N SER A 183 8.77 6.77 16.39
CA SER A 183 8.42 5.83 17.47
C SER A 183 7.05 5.17 17.25
N GLN A 184 6.09 5.88 16.67
CA GLN A 184 4.72 5.41 16.51
C GLN A 184 4.46 4.62 15.22
N ARG A 185 5.24 4.85 14.16
CA ARG A 185 5.02 4.26 12.82
C ARG A 185 6.25 3.53 12.28
N TRP A 186 7.14 3.08 13.17
CA TRP A 186 8.39 2.40 12.83
C TRP A 186 8.23 1.21 11.88
N ASP A 187 7.09 0.52 11.93
CA ASP A 187 6.78 -0.68 11.15
C ASP A 187 6.28 -0.38 9.73
N LYS A 188 5.83 0.85 9.48
CA LYS A 188 5.34 1.37 8.20
C LYS A 188 6.36 2.27 7.49
N ILE A 189 7.49 2.58 8.13
CA ILE A 189 8.53 3.48 7.62
C ILE A 189 9.75 2.68 7.14
N ASN A 190 10.34 3.08 6.01
CA ASN A 190 11.65 2.58 5.61
C ASN A 190 12.73 3.13 6.54
N GLY A 191 13.17 2.32 7.50
CA GLY A 191 14.09 2.77 8.53
C GLY A 191 15.46 3.24 8.02
N ALA A 192 15.98 2.65 6.93
CA ALA A 192 17.25 3.08 6.35
C ALA A 192 17.16 4.49 5.73
N GLN A 193 16.02 4.82 5.11
CA GLN A 193 15.78 6.16 4.56
C GLN A 193 15.50 7.17 5.68
N ALA A 194 14.72 6.81 6.69
CA ALA A 194 14.46 7.66 7.85
C ALA A 194 15.75 8.08 8.56
N LEU A 195 16.67 7.15 8.81
CA LEU A 195 17.95 7.44 9.46
C LEU A 195 18.85 8.39 8.66
N LYS A 196 18.74 8.39 7.33
CA LYS A 196 19.50 9.34 6.47
C LYS A 196 18.97 10.76 6.54
N LEU A 197 17.70 10.94 6.89
CA LEU A 197 17.04 12.24 6.96
C LEU A 197 17.28 12.94 8.30
N LEU A 198 17.57 12.19 9.36
CA LEU A 198 17.78 12.74 10.70
C LEU A 198 19.02 13.65 10.76
N PRO A 199 18.96 14.75 11.55
CA PRO A 199 20.13 15.57 11.86
C PRO A 199 21.26 14.74 12.48
N ARG A 200 22.52 15.05 12.12
CA ARG A 200 23.70 14.27 12.56
C ARG A 200 23.98 14.36 14.06
N ASP A 201 23.48 15.39 14.70
CA ASP A 201 23.54 15.67 16.14
C ASP A 201 22.44 14.95 16.94
N THR A 202 21.53 14.23 16.27
CA THR A 202 20.48 13.44 16.93
C THR A 202 21.11 12.36 17.82
N LYS A 203 20.90 12.46 19.13
CA LYS A 203 21.44 11.48 20.09
C LYS A 203 20.80 10.12 19.87
N LEU A 204 21.63 9.08 19.80
CA LEU A 204 21.18 7.70 19.59
C LEU A 204 20.16 7.23 20.64
N GLN A 205 20.28 7.69 21.89
CA GLN A 205 19.35 7.38 22.97
C GLN A 205 17.90 7.76 22.64
N ASN A 206 17.68 8.85 21.91
CA ASN A 206 16.36 9.35 21.54
C ASN A 206 15.72 8.47 20.45
N LEU A 207 16.53 7.69 19.73
CA LEU A 207 16.07 6.78 18.68
C LEU A 207 15.76 5.38 19.21
N ARG A 208 15.95 5.11 20.50
CA ARG A 208 15.75 3.76 21.06
C ARG A 208 14.36 3.22 20.78
N SER A 209 13.31 4.02 21.01
CA SER A 209 11.90 3.61 20.79
C SER A 209 11.59 3.28 19.33
N PHE A 210 12.37 3.80 18.38
CA PHE A 210 12.26 3.50 16.95
C PHE A 210 13.14 2.32 16.54
N LEU A 211 14.42 2.33 16.94
CA LEU A 211 15.42 1.34 16.52
C LEU A 211 15.21 -0.03 17.17
N GLU A 212 14.83 -0.07 18.44
CA GLU A 212 14.66 -1.32 19.18
C GLU A 212 13.62 -2.26 18.53
N PRO A 213 12.37 -1.82 18.28
CA PRO A 213 11.39 -2.68 17.61
C PRO A 213 11.74 -2.94 16.13
N LEU A 214 12.30 -1.95 15.43
CA LEU A 214 12.70 -2.08 14.03
C LEU A 214 13.79 -3.16 13.83
N LEU A 215 14.85 -3.11 14.63
CA LEU A 215 15.95 -4.09 14.56
C LEU A 215 15.49 -5.49 14.98
N ARG A 216 14.62 -5.57 15.99
CA ARG A 216 14.02 -6.83 16.42
C ARG A 216 13.24 -7.49 15.28
N LYS A 217 12.30 -6.76 14.65
CA LYS A 217 11.52 -7.25 13.49
C LYS A 217 12.41 -7.63 12.31
N SER A 218 13.48 -6.87 12.06
CA SER A 218 14.45 -7.17 10.99
C SER A 218 15.21 -8.48 11.25
N SER A 219 15.69 -8.67 12.48
CA SER A 219 16.39 -9.89 12.91
C SER A 219 15.48 -11.12 12.85
N GLU A 220 14.25 -10.98 13.36
CA GLU A 220 13.21 -12.02 13.29
C GLU A 220 12.88 -12.40 11.85
N GLY A 221 12.68 -11.41 10.98
CA GLY A 221 12.41 -11.61 9.56
C GLY A 221 13.55 -12.36 8.87
N ARG A 222 14.80 -12.00 9.15
CA ARG A 222 15.99 -12.68 8.61
C ARG A 222 16.06 -14.13 9.10
N ARG A 223 15.82 -14.37 10.38
CA ARG A 223 15.83 -15.72 10.97
C ARG A 223 14.73 -16.59 10.37
N ASN A 224 13.51 -16.07 10.30
CA ASN A 224 12.36 -16.76 9.72
C ASN A 224 12.59 -17.10 8.24
N TYR A 225 13.08 -16.13 7.46
CA TYR A 225 13.44 -16.37 6.05
C TYR A 225 14.50 -17.47 5.91
N SER A 226 15.53 -17.47 6.76
CA SER A 226 16.54 -18.52 6.77
C SER A 226 15.94 -19.90 7.05
N ILE A 227 15.01 -19.99 8.01
CA ILE A 227 14.33 -21.24 8.35
C ILE A 227 13.47 -21.70 7.18
N VAL A 228 12.61 -20.83 6.64
CA VAL A 228 11.74 -21.15 5.50
C VAL A 228 12.58 -21.58 4.30
N LYS A 229 13.66 -20.87 3.99
CA LYS A 229 14.58 -21.24 2.90
C LYS A 229 15.15 -22.64 3.10
N SER A 230 15.63 -22.98 4.30
CA SER A 230 16.17 -24.30 4.60
C SER A 230 15.11 -25.40 4.52
N LEU A 231 13.90 -25.15 5.01
CA LEU A 231 12.78 -26.10 4.91
C LEU A 231 12.39 -26.36 3.45
N ARG A 232 12.23 -25.29 2.65
CA ARG A 232 11.93 -25.40 1.21
C ARG A 232 13.03 -26.12 0.45
N TYR A 233 14.29 -25.87 0.79
CA TYR A 233 15.42 -26.57 0.20
C TYR A 233 15.39 -28.07 0.55
N SER A 234 15.10 -28.42 1.80
CA SER A 234 14.97 -29.81 2.24
C SER A 234 13.82 -30.53 1.51
N GLU A 235 12.64 -29.92 1.43
CA GLU A 235 11.49 -30.46 0.67
C GLU A 235 11.85 -30.67 -0.81
N ASN A 236 12.51 -29.68 -1.43
CA ASN A 236 12.93 -29.79 -2.82
C ASN A 236 13.92 -30.94 -3.03
N LEU A 237 14.82 -31.17 -2.07
CA LEU A 237 15.78 -32.26 -2.13
C LEU A 237 15.11 -33.63 -2.00
N GLN A 238 14.13 -33.78 -1.11
CA GLN A 238 13.35 -35.02 -0.96
C GLN A 238 12.59 -35.37 -2.24
N VAL A 239 11.90 -34.39 -2.85
CA VAL A 239 11.18 -34.60 -4.12
C VAL A 239 12.14 -34.97 -5.24
N LYS A 240 13.34 -34.36 -5.29
CA LYS A 240 14.38 -34.74 -6.25
C LYS A 240 14.86 -36.16 -6.03
N GLU A 241 15.11 -36.56 -4.79
CA GLU A 241 15.52 -37.92 -4.45
C GLU A 241 14.47 -38.95 -4.87
N GLU A 242 13.18 -38.68 -4.62
CA GLU A 242 12.07 -39.53 -5.06
C GLU A 242 12.01 -39.64 -6.59
N LEU A 243 12.16 -38.53 -7.30
CA LEU A 243 12.27 -38.52 -8.76
C LEU A 243 13.46 -39.35 -9.25
N TYR A 244 14.62 -39.23 -8.60
CA TYR A 244 15.80 -40.03 -8.93
C TYR A 244 15.54 -41.52 -8.70
N LYS A 245 14.91 -41.91 -7.59
CA LYS A 245 14.54 -43.31 -7.31
C LYS A 245 13.64 -43.88 -8.41
N HIS A 246 12.65 -43.13 -8.86
CA HIS A 246 11.78 -43.56 -9.97
C HIS A 246 12.48 -43.58 -11.33
N ARG A 247 13.41 -42.65 -11.60
CA ARG A 247 14.18 -42.64 -12.86
C ARG A 247 15.27 -43.71 -12.92
N GLN A 248 15.80 -44.11 -11.77
CA GLN A 248 16.84 -45.14 -11.68
C GLN A 248 16.31 -46.57 -11.84
N THR A 249 14.99 -46.77 -11.91
CA THR A 249 14.45 -48.12 -12.13
C THR A 249 14.88 -48.65 -13.49
N VAL A 250 15.69 -49.70 -13.49
CA VAL A 250 16.15 -50.39 -14.70
C VAL A 250 15.56 -51.80 -14.72
N VAL A 251 15.15 -52.25 -15.90
CA VAL A 251 14.74 -53.64 -16.13
C VAL A 251 15.79 -54.30 -17.01
N LYS A 252 16.40 -55.37 -16.50
CA LYS A 252 17.36 -56.18 -17.27
C LYS A 252 16.58 -57.16 -18.14
N ILE A 253 16.93 -57.22 -19.44
CA ILE A 253 16.38 -58.17 -20.40
C ILE A 253 17.52 -59.06 -20.87
N ASP A 254 17.29 -60.37 -20.79
CA ASP A 254 18.19 -61.42 -21.24
C ASP A 254 17.54 -62.27 -22.33
N GLY A 255 18.30 -63.23 -22.87
CA GLY A 255 17.82 -64.13 -23.94
C GLY A 255 16.68 -65.08 -23.53
N GLU A 256 16.42 -65.20 -22.22
CA GLU A 256 15.37 -66.04 -21.64
C GLU A 256 14.13 -65.25 -21.23
N SER A 257 14.17 -63.92 -21.33
CA SER A 257 13.07 -63.03 -20.96
C SER A 257 11.81 -63.34 -21.78
N MET A 258 10.76 -63.79 -21.10
CA MET A 258 9.48 -64.19 -21.70
C MET A 258 8.39 -63.14 -21.49
N CYS A 259 7.52 -62.98 -22.48
CA CYS A 259 6.30 -62.21 -22.36
C CYS A 259 5.33 -62.88 -21.38
N ALA A 260 4.85 -62.14 -20.37
CA ALA A 260 3.92 -62.66 -19.37
C ALA A 260 2.52 -63.00 -19.91
N LEU A 261 2.18 -62.59 -21.14
CA LEU A 261 0.87 -62.83 -21.76
C LEU A 261 0.86 -63.99 -22.76
N CYS A 262 1.88 -64.09 -23.62
CA CYS A 262 1.94 -65.11 -24.66
C CYS A 262 3.00 -66.19 -24.40
N HIS A 263 3.80 -66.05 -23.33
CA HIS A 263 4.88 -66.94 -22.93
C HIS A 263 5.97 -67.18 -23.99
N LYS A 264 6.05 -66.33 -25.02
CA LYS A 264 7.14 -66.33 -26.03
C LYS A 264 8.28 -65.40 -25.60
N ARG A 265 9.50 -65.70 -26.06
CA ARG A 265 10.70 -64.89 -25.80
C ARG A 265 10.55 -63.46 -26.38
N ILE A 266 11.08 -62.46 -25.67
CA ILE A 266 11.10 -61.07 -26.13
C ILE A 266 12.16 -60.85 -27.22
N GLY A 267 13.39 -61.33 -27.03
CA GLY A 267 14.46 -61.20 -28.03
C GLY A 267 14.69 -59.74 -28.46
N THR A 268 14.67 -59.47 -29.78
CA THR A 268 14.83 -58.13 -30.37
C THR A 268 13.52 -57.38 -30.58
N SER A 269 12.39 -57.93 -30.13
CA SER A 269 11.07 -57.32 -30.35
C SER A 269 10.82 -56.14 -29.41
N VAL A 270 9.98 -55.19 -29.86
CA VAL A 270 9.55 -54.06 -29.04
C VAL A 270 8.69 -54.56 -27.87
N PHE A 271 9.02 -54.12 -26.66
CA PHE A 271 8.40 -54.56 -25.42
C PHE A 271 7.82 -53.38 -24.63
N ALA A 272 7.01 -53.69 -23.64
CA ALA A 272 6.53 -52.77 -22.61
C ALA A 272 6.73 -53.40 -21.22
N VAL A 273 6.94 -52.55 -20.23
CA VAL A 273 7.05 -52.93 -18.81
C VAL A 273 5.87 -52.31 -18.07
N TYR A 274 5.16 -53.10 -17.26
CA TYR A 274 4.09 -52.56 -16.41
C TYR A 274 4.65 -51.70 -15.25
N PRO A 275 3.83 -50.83 -14.62
CA PRO A 275 4.28 -49.95 -13.52
C PRO A 275 4.87 -50.67 -12.30
N ASN A 276 4.67 -51.99 -12.16
CA ASN A 276 5.30 -52.81 -11.13
C ASN A 276 6.80 -53.09 -11.38
N GLY A 277 7.34 -52.68 -12.54
CA GLY A 277 8.75 -52.80 -12.92
C GLY A 277 9.23 -54.23 -13.19
N LYS A 278 8.35 -55.24 -13.14
CA LYS A 278 8.72 -56.67 -13.25
C LYS A 278 8.01 -57.40 -14.39
N THR A 279 6.79 -56.99 -14.72
CA THR A 279 6.01 -57.69 -15.75
C THR A 279 6.41 -57.18 -17.13
N LEU A 280 7.14 -58.02 -17.85
CA LEU A 280 7.56 -57.82 -19.25
C LEU A 280 6.53 -58.40 -20.21
N VAL A 281 6.15 -57.62 -21.22
CA VAL A 281 5.25 -58.04 -22.28
C VAL A 281 5.70 -57.49 -23.63
N HIS A 282 5.37 -58.20 -24.71
CA HIS A 282 5.45 -57.61 -26.05
C HIS A 282 4.56 -56.37 -26.12
N PHE A 283 4.99 -55.33 -26.84
CA PHE A 283 4.19 -54.12 -27.01
C PHE A 283 2.82 -54.42 -27.65
N VAL A 284 2.77 -55.37 -28.57
CA VAL A 284 1.52 -55.84 -29.21
C VAL A 284 0.61 -56.53 -28.19
N CYS A 285 1.12 -57.47 -27.40
CA CYS A 285 0.34 -58.14 -26.36
C CYS A 285 -0.18 -57.13 -25.30
N PHE A 286 0.62 -56.12 -24.96
CA PHE A 286 0.16 -55.02 -24.12
C PHE A 286 -1.03 -54.29 -24.76
N ARG A 287 -0.89 -53.82 -26.00
CA ARG A 287 -1.94 -53.10 -26.73
C ARG A 287 -3.23 -53.92 -26.85
N ASP A 288 -3.13 -55.20 -27.20
CA ASP A 288 -4.28 -56.08 -27.37
C ASP A 288 -4.99 -56.33 -26.03
N SER A 289 -4.23 -56.48 -24.94
CA SER A 289 -4.80 -56.62 -23.59
C SER A 289 -5.53 -55.36 -23.10
N GLN A 290 -5.10 -54.17 -23.53
CA GLN A 290 -5.79 -52.91 -23.21
C GLN A 290 -7.10 -52.79 -23.98
N ASN A 291 -7.11 -53.16 -25.26
CA ASN A 291 -8.32 -53.17 -26.10
C ASN A 291 -9.37 -54.18 -25.60
N LEU A 292 -8.93 -55.34 -25.09
CA LEU A 292 -9.81 -56.35 -24.46
C LEU A 292 -10.50 -55.82 -23.18
N LYS A 293 -9.84 -54.93 -22.41
CA LYS A 293 -10.43 -54.31 -21.22
C LYS A 293 -11.47 -53.24 -21.56
N THR A 294 -11.28 -52.49 -22.65
CA THR A 294 -12.26 -51.48 -23.12
C THR A 294 -13.55 -52.13 -23.63
N VAL A 295 -13.47 -53.31 -24.23
CA VAL A 295 -14.65 -54.06 -24.72
C VAL A 295 -15.41 -54.77 -23.59
N ARG A 296 -14.72 -55.23 -22.53
CA ARG A 296 -15.37 -55.86 -21.36
C ARG A 296 -16.00 -54.87 -20.36
N GLY A 297 -15.62 -53.59 -20.39
CA GLY A 297 -16.24 -52.55 -19.55
C GLY A 297 -17.64 -52.10 -20.01
N SER A 298 -18.15 -52.62 -21.13
CA SER A 298 -19.41 -52.16 -21.75
C SER A 298 -20.58 -53.15 -21.62
N LEU A 299 -20.45 -54.23 -20.85
CA LEU A 299 -21.49 -55.25 -20.70
C LEU A 299 -21.72 -55.65 -19.25
N THR A 300 -22.28 -54.76 -18.43
CA THR A 300 -23.22 -55.13 -17.36
C THR A 300 -24.16 -53.98 -17.04
N MET A 301 -25.42 -54.33 -16.74
CA MET A 301 -26.54 -53.50 -16.27
C MET A 301 -27.48 -52.90 -17.32
N LYS A 302 -28.28 -53.77 -17.95
CA LYS A 302 -29.72 -53.49 -18.16
C LYS A 302 -30.52 -54.43 -17.26
N HIS A 303 -30.89 -53.95 -16.08
CA HIS A 303 -31.99 -54.54 -15.33
C HIS A 303 -33.30 -54.06 -15.96
N LYS A 304 -34.17 -55.02 -16.23
CA LYS A 304 -35.59 -54.86 -16.49
C LYS A 304 -36.33 -54.98 -15.16
#